data_AF-A0AAV5VCK8-F1
#
_entry.id   AF-A0AAV5VCK8-F1
#
_cell.length_a   1.000
_cell.length_b   1.000
_cell.length_c   1.000
_cell.angle_alpha   90.00
_cell.angle_beta   90.00
_cell.angle_gamma   90.00
#
_symmetry.space_group_name_H-M   'P 1'
#
loop_
_entity.id
_entity.type
_entity.pdbx_description
1 polymer ?
#
loop_
_entity_poly.entity_id
_entity_poly.type
_entity_poly.pdbx_seq_one_letter_code
_entity_poly.pdbx_strand_id
1 'polypeptide(L)'
;FYGSIADILVDAGHDVTTLLPEIDPSWSDGTLKSKKIHVELSPESRKVAQKLKSGAASWFLRDNFEFVGPFFRGTPYADQFAIHCRGVLEKTALIEKLREEKFDVMIT
;
A
#
# COMPACT_ATOMS: atom_id res chain seq x y z
N PHE A 1 -9.11 -0.40 7.46
CA PHE A 1 -8.67 0.12 8.78
C PHE A 1 -8.24 1.57 8.68
N TYR A 2 -7.04 1.89 8.15
CA TYR A 2 -6.56 3.29 8.06
C TYR A 2 -7.46 4.21 7.24
N GLY A 3 -8.07 3.72 6.15
CA GLY A 3 -9.00 4.54 5.39
C GLY A 3 -10.27 4.95 6.17
N SER A 4 -10.72 4.13 7.13
CA SER A 4 -11.82 4.50 8.03
C SER A 4 -11.41 5.59 9.02
N ILE A 5 -10.16 5.57 9.50
CA ILE A 5 -9.60 6.65 10.33
C ILE A 5 -9.56 7.96 9.53
N ALA A 6 -9.11 7.90 8.26
CA ALA A 6 -9.10 9.06 7.38
C ALA A 6 -10.50 9.64 7.20
N ASP A 7 -11.52 8.79 6.98
CA ASP A 7 -12.91 9.23 6.84
C ASP A 7 -13.45 9.90 8.12
N ILE A 8 -13.13 9.36 9.32
CA ILE A 8 -13.51 9.96 10.60
C ILE A 8 -12.87 11.35 10.78
N LEU A 9 -11.60 11.50 10.41
CA LEU A 9 -10.90 12.79 10.50
C LEU A 9 -11.50 13.82 9.55
N VAL A 10 -11.91 13.42 8.34
CA VAL A 10 -12.66 14.29 7.43
C VAL A 10 -14.00 14.70 8.04
N ASP A 11 -14.74 13.76 8.62
CA ASP A 11 -16.03 14.05 9.29
C ASP A 11 -15.87 15.00 10.48
N ALA A 12 -14.73 14.96 11.16
CA ALA A 12 -14.37 15.89 12.22
C ALA A 12 -13.95 17.28 11.71
N GLY A 13 -13.90 17.50 10.40
CA GLY A 13 -13.59 18.78 9.76
C GLY A 13 -12.12 19.01 9.43
N HIS A 14 -11.28 17.97 9.47
CA HIS A 14 -9.88 18.07 9.07
C HIS A 14 -9.69 17.91 7.54
N ASP A 15 -8.68 18.58 6.98
CA ASP A 15 -8.23 18.33 5.61
C ASP A 15 -7.31 17.11 5.57
N VAL A 16 -7.81 15.99 5.05
CA VAL A 16 -7.10 14.71 5.08
C VAL A 16 -6.74 14.29 3.66
N THR A 17 -5.45 13.99 3.48
CA THR A 17 -4.91 13.40 2.24
C THR A 17 -4.36 12.00 2.53
N THR A 18 -4.70 11.03 1.70
CA THR A 18 -4.21 9.65 1.78
C THR A 18 -3.32 9.36 0.56
N LEU A 19 -2.06 9.04 0.84
CA LEU A 19 -1.12 8.52 -0.14
C LEU A 19 -1.34 7.01 -0.29
N LEU A 20 -1.65 6.56 -1.50
CA LEU A 20 -2.05 5.18 -1.80
C LEU A 20 -1.07 4.58 -2.83
N PRO A 21 0.03 3.95 -2.39
CA PRO A 21 0.85 3.12 -3.26
C PRO A 21 0.04 1.91 -3.73
N GLU A 22 -0.12 1.78 -5.04
CA GLU A 22 -0.89 0.69 -5.63
C GLU A 22 -0.11 -0.62 -5.51
N ILE A 23 -0.70 -1.60 -4.83
CA ILE A 23 -0.16 -2.97 -4.71
C ILE A 23 -0.90 -3.91 -5.67
N ASP A 24 -2.22 -3.78 -5.72
CA ASP A 24 -3.13 -4.54 -6.57
C ASP A 24 -4.27 -3.62 -7.06
N PRO A 25 -4.46 -3.46 -8.39
CA PRO A 25 -5.52 -2.63 -8.95
C PRO A 25 -6.95 -3.06 -8.56
N SER A 26 -7.13 -4.30 -8.10
CA SER A 26 -8.45 -4.83 -7.72
C SER A 26 -8.86 -4.46 -6.29
N TRP A 27 -7.94 -3.94 -5.48
CA TRP A 27 -8.21 -3.61 -4.09
C TRP A 27 -8.85 -2.22 -3.98
N SER A 28 -9.77 -2.08 -3.03
CA SER A 28 -10.36 -0.78 -2.71
C SER A 28 -9.37 0.10 -1.94
N ASP A 29 -9.44 1.42 -2.16
CA ASP A 29 -8.63 2.42 -1.43
C ASP A 29 -8.85 2.42 0.10
N GLY A 30 -9.98 1.86 0.57
CA GLY A 30 -10.32 1.77 1.99
C GLY A 30 -10.84 3.06 2.64
N THR A 31 -10.70 4.21 1.97
CA THR A 31 -11.28 5.52 2.35
C THR A 31 -12.22 6.01 1.25
N LEU A 32 -13.31 6.66 1.64
CA LEU A 32 -14.30 7.24 0.74
C LEU A 32 -14.29 8.76 0.72
N LYS A 33 -13.73 9.41 1.75
CA LYS A 33 -13.86 10.86 1.98
C LYS A 33 -12.57 11.65 1.87
N SER A 34 -11.40 11.05 2.10
CA SER A 34 -10.13 11.77 2.03
C SER A 34 -9.73 12.10 0.59
N LYS A 35 -8.89 13.13 0.42
CA LYS A 35 -8.21 13.38 -0.86
C LYS A 35 -7.23 12.24 -1.13
N LYS A 36 -7.24 11.71 -2.34
CA LYS A 36 -6.46 10.52 -2.70
C LYS A 36 -5.31 10.87 -3.62
N ILE A 37 -4.13 10.36 -3.30
CA ILE A 37 -2.96 10.42 -4.17
C ILE A 37 -2.54 8.98 -4.48
N HIS A 38 -2.91 8.50 -5.65
CA HIS A 38 -2.49 7.19 -6.12
C HIS A 38 -1.05 7.22 -6.63
N VAL A 39 -0.24 6.29 -6.16
CA VAL A 39 1.11 6.06 -6.69
C VAL A 39 1.09 4.78 -7.51
N GLU A 40 1.05 4.95 -8.84
CA GLU A 40 1.06 3.83 -9.77
C GLU A 40 2.30 2.94 -9.60
N LEU A 41 2.08 1.64 -9.81
CA LEU A 41 3.10 0.59 -9.81
C LEU A 41 4.27 0.91 -10.73
N SER A 42 5.50 0.85 -10.20
CA SER A 42 6.71 0.83 -11.01
C SER A 42 6.76 -0.43 -11.89
N PRO A 43 7.57 -0.43 -12.98
CA PRO A 43 7.75 -1.63 -13.81
C PRO A 43 8.23 -2.85 -13.01
N GLU A 44 9.05 -2.64 -11.98
CA GLU A 44 9.54 -3.70 -11.10
C GLU A 44 8.43 -4.20 -10.17
N SER A 45 7.73 -3.29 -9.50
CA SER A 45 6.57 -3.57 -8.65
C SER A 45 5.49 -4.38 -9.39
N ARG A 46 5.22 -4.03 -10.65
CA ARG A 46 4.23 -4.73 -11.49
C ARG A 46 4.61 -6.19 -11.74
N LYS A 47 5.88 -6.47 -12.01
CA LYS A 47 6.38 -7.84 -12.23
C LYS A 47 6.22 -8.69 -10.97
N VAL A 48 6.54 -8.13 -9.80
CA VAL A 48 6.43 -8.83 -8.52
C VAL A 48 4.96 -9.05 -8.15
N ALA A 49 4.11 -8.04 -8.31
CA ALA A 49 2.66 -8.16 -8.08
C ALA A 49 2.02 -9.25 -8.94
N GLN A 50 2.39 -9.37 -10.23
CA GLN A 50 1.90 -10.44 -11.10
C GLN A 50 2.33 -11.84 -10.65
N LYS A 51 3.59 -12.02 -10.22
CA LYS A 51 4.08 -13.30 -9.68
C LYS A 51 3.37 -13.73 -8.39
N LEU A 52 2.95 -12.77 -7.57
CA LEU A 52 2.21 -13.06 -6.36
C LEU A 52 0.72 -13.30 -6.59
N LYS A 53 0.11 -12.62 -7.57
CA LYS A 53 -1.27 -12.95 -8.02
C LYS A 53 -1.42 -14.39 -8.49
N SER A 54 -0.40 -14.96 -9.14
CA SER A 54 -0.40 -16.37 -9.54
C SER A 54 -0.33 -17.36 -8.36
N GLY A 55 -0.09 -16.87 -7.14
CA GLY A 55 -0.02 -17.65 -5.90
C GLY A 55 -1.27 -17.58 -5.03
N ALA A 56 -2.41 -17.12 -5.58
CA ALA A 56 -3.71 -16.93 -4.92
C ALA A 56 -4.34 -18.24 -4.40
N ALA A 57 -3.65 -18.92 -3.49
CA ALA A 57 -4.29 -19.76 -2.50
C ALA A 57 -4.70 -18.81 -1.37
N SER A 58 -6.00 -18.76 -1.10
CA SER A 58 -6.59 -18.03 0.02
C SER A 58 -5.77 -18.34 1.28
N TRP A 59 -5.10 -17.32 1.84
CA TRP A 59 -4.27 -17.49 3.03
C TRP A 59 -5.02 -18.18 4.18
N PHE A 60 -6.32 -17.90 4.29
CA PHE A 60 -7.22 -18.49 5.28
C PHE A 60 -7.61 -19.95 5.02
N LEU A 61 -7.39 -20.47 3.81
CA LEU A 61 -7.67 -21.85 3.44
C LEU A 61 -6.41 -22.73 3.44
N ARG A 62 -5.25 -22.17 3.80
CA ARG A 62 -4.00 -22.92 3.88
C ARG A 62 -3.92 -23.69 5.19
N ASP A 63 -3.33 -24.88 5.10
CA ASP A 63 -3.11 -25.72 6.27
C ASP A 63 -2.12 -25.07 7.23
N ASN A 64 -2.56 -24.84 8.47
CA ASN A 64 -1.75 -24.22 9.52
C ASN A 64 -0.60 -25.12 10.00
N PHE A 65 -0.60 -26.40 9.62
CA PHE A 65 0.50 -27.34 9.92
C PHE A 65 1.65 -27.27 8.91
N GLU A 66 1.55 -26.46 7.85
CA GLU A 66 2.65 -26.24 6.91
C GLU A 66 3.70 -25.29 7.51
N PHE A 67 4.55 -25.79 8.41
CA PHE A 67 5.57 -24.99 9.12
C PHE A 67 6.69 -24.45 8.21
N VAL A 68 6.94 -25.12 7.08
CA VAL A 68 8.06 -24.82 6.17
C VAL A 68 7.71 -23.69 5.18
N GLY A 69 6.47 -23.65 4.71
CA GLY A 69 6.00 -22.69 3.71
C GLY A 69 6.15 -21.22 4.12
N PRO A 70 5.81 -20.80 5.35
CA PRO A 70 6.01 -19.43 5.83
C PRO A 70 7.47 -18.97 5.83
N PHE A 71 8.42 -19.86 6.16
CA PHE A 71 9.85 -19.51 6.21
C PHE A 71 10.40 -19.16 4.82
N PHE A 72 10.01 -19.90 3.79
CA PHE A 72 10.43 -19.63 2.41
C PHE A 72 9.60 -18.56 1.70
N ARG A 73 8.38 -18.28 2.17
CA ARG A 73 7.48 -17.28 1.57
C ARG A 73 7.59 -15.91 2.22
N GLY A 74 7.98 -15.80 3.49
CA GLY A 74 8.04 -14.52 4.21
C GLY A 74 8.98 -13.49 3.56
N THR A 75 10.12 -13.92 3.03
CA THR A 75 11.10 -13.06 2.37
C THR A 75 10.58 -12.42 1.08
N PRO A 76 9.96 -13.15 0.12
CA PRO A 76 9.33 -12.55 -1.07
C PRO A 76 8.28 -11.46 -0.79
N TYR A 77 7.47 -11.59 0.27
CA TYR A 77 6.47 -10.57 0.61
C TYR A 77 7.11 -9.29 1.18
N ALA A 78 8.12 -9.44 2.03
CA ALA A 78 8.88 -8.30 2.55
C ALA A 78 9.64 -7.58 1.43
N ASP A 79 10.24 -8.33 0.51
CA ASP A 79 10.93 -7.78 -0.67
C ASP A 79 9.96 -7.03 -1.58
N GLN A 80 8.75 -7.58 -1.80
CA GLN A 80 7.71 -6.88 -2.55
C GLN A 80 7.36 -5.54 -1.92
N PHE A 81 7.17 -5.50 -0.60
CA PHE A 81 6.89 -4.26 0.11
C PHE A 81 8.03 -3.24 -0.07
N ALA A 82 9.29 -3.66 0.09
CA ALA A 82 10.45 -2.81 -0.11
C ALA A 82 10.54 -2.25 -1.55
N ILE A 83 10.23 -3.07 -2.56
CA ILE A 83 10.22 -2.65 -3.97
C ILE A 83 9.13 -1.59 -4.22
N HIS A 84 7.94 -1.75 -3.65
CA HIS A 84 6.90 -0.73 -3.73
C HIS A 84 7.31 0.57 -3.05
N CYS A 85 7.89 0.50 -1.85
CA CYS A 85 8.42 1.69 -1.16
C CYS A 85 9.49 2.39 -2.00
N ARG A 86 10.42 1.64 -2.59
CA ARG A 86 11.43 2.20 -3.49
C ARG A 86 10.79 2.94 -4.67
N GLY A 87 9.82 2.33 -5.33
CA GLY A 87 9.11 2.96 -6.45
C GLY A 87 8.37 4.24 -6.08
N VAL A 88 7.90 4.37 -4.83
CA VAL A 88 7.35 5.64 -4.31
C VAL A 88 8.45 6.67 -4.08
N LEU A 89 9.54 6.26 -3.43
CA LEU A 89 10.66 7.14 -3.08
C LEU A 89 11.42 7.68 -4.30
N GLU A 90 11.38 6.97 -5.43
CA GLU A 90 11.97 7.43 -6.70
C GLU A 90 11.15 8.55 -7.38
N LYS A 91 9.88 8.76 -7.01
CA LYS A 91 9.04 9.83 -7.57
C LYS A 91 9.33 11.17 -6.87
N THR A 92 10.50 11.74 -7.14
CA THR A 92 10.97 12.99 -6.51
C THR A 92 9.97 14.14 -6.64
N ALA A 93 9.35 14.34 -7.80
CA ALA A 93 8.35 15.40 -7.99
C ALA A 93 7.12 15.24 -7.05
N LEU A 94 6.70 14.01 -6.77
CA LEU A 94 5.62 13.75 -5.82
C LEU A 94 6.06 14.07 -4.38
N ILE A 95 7.29 13.71 -4.02
CA ILE A 95 7.86 14.00 -2.70
C ILE A 95 7.94 15.50 -2.47
N GLU A 96 8.41 16.26 -3.47
CA GLU A 96 8.47 17.72 -3.39
C GLU A 96 7.07 18.32 -3.21
N LYS A 97 6.07 17.84 -3.96
CA LYS A 97 4.68 18.26 -3.79
C LYS A 97 4.17 17.97 -2.37
N LEU A 98 4.38 16.76 -1.86
CA LEU A 98 3.96 16.39 -0.50
C LEU A 98 4.65 17.25 0.57
N ARG A 99 5.89 17.66 0.34
CA ARG A 99 6.62 18.58 1.23
C ARG A 99 6.04 20.00 1.21
N GLU A 100 5.58 20.47 0.05
CA GLU A 100 4.97 21.79 -0.11
C GLU A 100 3.60 21.92 0.56
N GLU A 101 2.84 20.82 0.67
CA GLU A 101 1.53 20.76 1.33
C GLU A 101 1.61 21.03 2.85
N LYS A 102 2.78 20.84 3.49
CA LYS A 102 3.04 21.16 4.91
C LYS A 102 2.01 20.55 5.88
N PHE A 103 1.82 19.23 5.82
CA PHE A 103 0.93 18.51 6.74
C PHE A 103 1.35 18.64 8.20
N ASP A 104 0.37 18.82 9.09
CA ASP A 104 0.59 18.91 10.55
C ASP A 104 0.84 17.54 11.20
N VAL A 105 0.22 16.47 10.68
CA VAL A 105 0.26 15.12 11.28
C VAL A 105 0.35 14.05 10.19
N MET A 106 1.19 13.04 10.42
CA MET A 106 1.28 11.83 9.60
C MET A 106 0.84 10.61 10.41
N ILE A 107 -0.02 9.78 9.81
CA ILE A 107 -0.46 8.49 10.36
C ILE A 107 -0.03 7.39 9.37
N THR A 108 0.65 6.36 9.87
CA THR A 108 1.25 5.26 9.09
C THR A 108 0.93 3.89 9.70
#